data_AF-A0A2D6EX34-F1
#
_entry.id   AF-A0A2D6EX34-F1
#
_cell.length_a   1.000
_cell.length_b   1.000
_cell.length_c   1.000
_cell.angle_alpha   90.00
_cell.angle_beta   90.00
_cell.angle_gamma   90.00
#
_symmetry.space_group_name_H-M   'P 1'
#
loop_
_entity.id
_entity.type
_entity.pdbx_description
1 polymer ?
#
loop_
_entity_poly.entity_id
_entity_poly.type
_entity_poly.pdbx_seq_one_letter_code
_entity_poly.pdbx_strand_id
1 'polypeptide(L)'
;MDILYEAIWLMWKKVDVETEVRYSGRFKGYNANIQRKGNLVTLNLAKQWKRVSKDIRLGIAQLLACKLLKKKEQTLYIDLYHNFMKHAHLGVLKTKSDPQLEASFSRVNEEYFSGMIEPPNLIWGKHATRTLGTYDYGTDTIRISAALQDEELLDYVMYHELLHKHLKFKHGKSTRYHTKQFRTKEKQFKNALACEQKLKRLC
;
A
#
# COMPACT_ATOMS: atom_id res chain seq x y z
N MET A 1 -3.94 20.78 21.73
CA MET A 1 -3.51 19.37 21.80
C MET A 1 -3.71 18.75 20.44
N ASP A 2 -2.65 18.27 19.79
CA ASP A 2 -2.75 17.67 18.46
C ASP A 2 -3.03 16.15 18.52
N ILE A 3 -3.30 15.56 17.35
CA ILE A 3 -3.65 14.14 17.22
C ILE A 3 -2.49 13.22 17.65
N LEU A 4 -1.23 13.62 17.44
CA LEU A 4 -0.09 12.79 17.81
C LEU A 4 0.08 12.78 19.34
N TYR A 5 -0.08 13.94 19.99
CA TYR A 5 -0.12 14.02 21.46
C TYR A 5 -1.16 13.07 22.03
N GLU A 6 -2.40 13.21 21.55
CA GLU A 6 -3.54 12.41 22.02
C GLU A 6 -3.31 10.91 21.78
N ALA A 7 -2.78 10.54 20.62
CA ALA A 7 -2.43 9.16 20.28
C ALA A 7 -1.44 8.54 21.28
N ILE A 8 -0.36 9.25 21.61
CA ILE A 8 0.67 8.79 22.57
C ILE A 8 0.08 8.73 23.98
N TRP A 9 -0.66 9.76 24.39
CA TRP A 9 -1.30 9.80 25.70
C TRP A 9 -2.30 8.65 25.91
N LEU A 10 -3.13 8.34 24.90
CA LEU A 10 -4.08 7.24 24.98
C LEU A 10 -3.41 5.87 25.17
N MET A 11 -2.20 5.67 24.63
CA MET A 11 -1.45 4.40 24.77
C MET A 11 -0.72 4.29 26.10
N TRP A 12 0.02 5.33 26.51
CA TRP A 12 0.96 5.21 27.62
C TRP A 12 0.72 6.16 28.79
N LYS A 13 -0.33 6.99 28.73
CA LYS A 13 -0.67 7.99 29.76
C LYS A 13 0.49 8.92 30.13
N LYS A 14 1.41 9.12 29.18
CA LYS A 14 2.63 9.91 29.34
C LYS A 14 3.11 10.43 27.98
N VAL A 15 3.43 11.72 27.92
CA VAL A 15 3.99 12.37 26.71
C VAL A 15 5.17 13.24 27.15
N ASP A 16 6.39 12.76 26.90
CA ASP A 16 7.65 13.43 27.28
C ASP A 16 8.32 14.18 26.12
N VAL A 17 7.58 14.40 25.02
CA VAL A 17 8.09 15.00 23.79
C VAL A 17 7.12 16.07 23.29
N GLU A 18 7.66 17.08 22.62
CA GLU A 18 6.82 18.00 21.86
C GLU A 18 6.27 17.27 20.64
N THR A 19 5.02 17.55 20.29
CA THR A 19 4.35 16.94 19.15
C THR A 19 3.92 17.99 18.15
N GLU A 20 3.93 17.61 16.88
CA GLU A 20 3.42 18.43 15.81
C GLU A 20 2.78 17.55 14.73
N VAL A 21 1.65 18.01 14.17
CA VAL A 21 0.99 17.33 13.04
C VAL A 21 0.95 18.24 11.83
N ARG A 22 1.52 17.79 10.72
CA ARG A 22 1.54 18.52 9.43
C ARG A 22 0.75 17.78 8.38
N TYR A 23 0.01 18.53 7.55
CA TYR A 23 -0.69 17.99 6.39
C TYR A 23 -0.05 18.53 5.10
N SER A 24 0.43 17.64 4.24
CA SER A 24 1.13 17.99 3.00
C SER A 24 0.37 17.51 1.76
N GLY A 25 0.33 18.37 0.73
CA GLY A 25 -0.17 17.99 -0.59
C GLY A 25 0.83 17.18 -1.41
N ARG A 26 2.08 17.07 -0.95
CA ARG A 26 3.13 16.30 -1.64
C ARG A 26 2.96 14.79 -1.48
N PHE A 27 2.27 14.35 -0.42
CA PHE A 27 1.98 12.94 -0.21
C PHE A 27 0.73 12.53 -0.97
N LYS A 28 0.81 11.39 -1.66
CA LYS A 28 -0.28 10.82 -2.44
C LYS A 28 -1.15 9.93 -1.57
N GLY A 29 -2.45 9.87 -1.86
CA GLY A 29 -3.38 8.98 -1.18
C GLY A 29 -3.40 9.22 0.34
N TYR A 30 -3.33 8.13 1.08
CA TYR A 30 -3.26 8.10 2.54
C TYR A 30 -1.83 7.86 3.06
N ASN A 31 -0.81 8.34 2.35
CA ASN A 31 0.57 8.23 2.83
C ASN A 31 0.82 9.09 4.08
N ALA A 32 1.70 8.60 4.95
CA ALA A 32 2.06 9.23 6.22
C ALA A 32 3.50 8.84 6.62
N ASN A 33 4.16 9.70 7.39
CA ASN A 33 5.41 9.36 8.06
C ASN A 33 5.51 10.08 9.41
N ILE A 34 6.45 9.62 10.24
CA ILE A 34 6.78 10.25 11.52
C ILE A 34 8.29 10.46 11.59
N GLN A 35 8.71 11.57 12.17
CA GLN A 35 10.13 11.94 12.33
C GLN A 35 10.35 12.55 13.70
N ARG A 36 11.53 12.34 14.29
CA ARG A 36 11.97 13.01 15.52
C ARG A 36 13.18 13.88 15.23
N LYS A 37 13.17 15.13 15.70
CA LYS A 37 14.30 16.06 15.69
C LYS A 37 14.46 16.66 17.08
N GLY A 38 15.49 16.26 17.80
CA GLY A 38 15.66 16.64 19.21
C GLY A 38 14.45 16.17 20.04
N ASN A 39 13.78 17.13 20.70
CA ASN A 39 12.59 16.86 21.51
C ASN A 39 11.27 16.89 20.72
N LEU A 40 11.28 17.34 19.47
CA LEU A 40 10.08 17.47 18.64
C LEU A 40 9.85 16.19 17.82
N VAL A 41 8.65 15.64 17.92
CA VAL A 41 8.15 14.57 17.06
C VAL A 41 7.09 15.12 16.12
N THR A 42 7.37 15.07 14.82
CA THR A 42 6.45 15.55 13.78
C THR A 42 5.81 14.36 13.06
N LEU A 43 4.48 14.31 13.06
CA LEU A 43 3.67 13.44 12.23
C LEU A 43 3.29 14.16 10.93
N ASN A 44 3.78 13.67 9.79
CA ASN A 44 3.44 14.21 8.49
C ASN A 44 2.40 13.32 7.80
N LEU A 45 1.25 13.90 7.44
CA LEU A 45 0.12 13.24 6.81
C LEU A 45 -0.14 13.82 5.42
N ALA A 46 -0.59 13.00 4.48
CA ALA A 46 -1.20 13.48 3.24
C ALA A 46 -2.46 14.34 3.52
N LYS A 47 -2.75 15.32 2.65
CA LYS A 47 -3.95 16.19 2.78
C LYS A 47 -5.27 15.41 2.90
N GLN A 48 -5.38 14.24 2.27
CA GLN A 48 -6.60 13.42 2.29
C GLN A 48 -6.98 12.97 3.70
N TRP A 49 -6.01 12.80 4.61
CA TRP A 49 -6.27 12.47 6.01
C TRP A 49 -7.18 13.48 6.72
N LYS A 50 -7.25 14.75 6.27
CA LYS A 50 -8.15 15.74 6.88
C LYS A 50 -9.64 15.35 6.81
N ARG A 51 -10.02 14.54 5.81
CA ARG A 51 -11.41 14.08 5.60
C ARG A 51 -11.71 12.75 6.30
N VAL A 52 -10.70 12.12 6.88
CA VAL A 52 -10.82 10.83 7.56
C VAL A 52 -11.19 11.06 9.03
N SER A 53 -11.99 10.15 9.60
CA SER A 53 -12.42 10.24 11.01
C SER A 53 -11.23 10.38 11.96
N LYS A 54 -11.47 11.02 13.10
CA LYS A 54 -10.43 11.25 14.11
C LYS A 54 -9.84 9.92 14.62
N ASP A 55 -10.67 8.92 14.86
CA ASP A 55 -10.26 7.62 15.40
C ASP A 55 -9.30 6.87 14.49
N ILE A 56 -9.55 6.91 13.18
CA ILE A 56 -8.64 6.32 12.18
C ILE A 56 -7.33 7.11 12.13
N ARG A 57 -7.37 8.45 12.24
CA ARG A 57 -6.17 9.29 12.32
C ARG A 57 -5.36 9.02 13.61
N LEU A 58 -6.02 8.77 14.74
CA LEU A 58 -5.37 8.32 15.97
C LEU A 58 -4.68 6.98 15.74
N GLY A 59 -5.31 6.05 15.01
CA GLY A 59 -4.74 4.75 14.66
C GLY A 59 -3.40 4.83 13.92
N ILE A 60 -3.31 5.62 12.85
CA ILE A 60 -2.04 5.81 12.13
C ILE A 60 -0.99 6.51 12.99
N ALA A 61 -1.39 7.50 13.81
CA ALA A 61 -0.48 8.18 14.72
C ALA A 61 0.11 7.22 15.76
N GLN A 62 -0.73 6.36 16.36
CA GLN A 62 -0.32 5.33 17.32
C GLN A 62 0.63 4.32 16.67
N LEU A 63 0.26 3.78 15.49
CA LEU A 63 1.10 2.84 14.76
C LEU A 63 2.50 3.42 14.45
N LEU A 64 2.56 4.67 14.00
CA LEU A 64 3.82 5.34 13.69
C LEU A 64 4.63 5.67 14.94
N ALA A 65 3.97 6.08 16.04
CA ALA A 65 4.63 6.30 17.33
C ALA A 65 5.25 5.01 17.88
N CYS A 66 4.55 3.87 17.81
CA CYS A 66 5.09 2.56 18.16
C CYS A 66 6.35 2.22 17.35
N LYS A 67 6.34 2.48 16.04
CA LYS A 67 7.51 2.28 15.17
C LYS A 67 8.69 3.17 15.55
N LEU A 68 8.44 4.46 15.78
CA LEU A 68 9.47 5.43 16.16
C LEU A 68 10.12 5.07 17.50
N LEU A 69 9.32 4.65 18.47
CA LEU A 69 9.76 4.35 19.84
C LEU A 69 10.10 2.88 20.06
N LYS A 70 10.05 2.05 19.01
CA LYS A 70 10.32 0.61 19.02
C LYS A 70 9.48 -0.17 20.06
N LYS A 71 8.28 0.31 20.35
CA LYS A 71 7.30 -0.35 21.22
C LYS A 71 6.30 -1.14 20.40
N LYS A 72 5.71 -2.19 20.99
CA LYS A 72 4.69 -3.02 20.36
C LYS A 72 3.41 -2.90 21.16
N GLU A 73 2.51 -2.04 20.71
CA GLU A 73 1.17 -1.91 21.25
C GLU A 73 0.15 -2.29 20.18
N GLN A 74 -0.95 -2.88 20.62
CA GLN A 74 -2.11 -3.12 19.78
C GLN A 74 -3.31 -2.40 20.41
N THR A 75 -4.02 -1.60 19.63
CA THR A 75 -5.13 -0.77 20.12
C THR A 75 -6.30 -0.85 19.15
N LEU A 76 -7.51 -0.57 19.67
CA LEU A 76 -8.71 -0.45 18.84
C LEU A 76 -8.52 0.57 17.69
N TYR A 77 -7.85 1.70 17.96
CA TYR A 77 -7.60 2.72 16.93
C TYR A 77 -6.66 2.22 15.83
N ILE A 78 -5.61 1.46 16.18
CA ILE A 78 -4.72 0.82 15.20
C ILE A 78 -5.52 -0.16 14.33
N ASP A 79 -6.45 -0.92 14.92
CA ASP A 79 -7.33 -1.83 14.17
C ASP A 79 -8.29 -1.11 13.24
N LEU A 80 -8.89 0.01 13.70
CA LEU A 80 -9.71 0.88 12.85
C LEU A 80 -8.91 1.42 11.66
N TYR A 81 -7.66 1.85 11.89
CA TYR A 81 -6.76 2.27 10.82
C TYR A 81 -6.46 1.14 9.83
N HIS A 82 -6.13 -0.06 10.30
CA HIS A 82 -5.87 -1.20 9.42
C HIS A 82 -7.10 -1.57 8.57
N ASN A 83 -8.29 -1.58 9.18
CA ASN A 83 -9.53 -1.84 8.47
C ASN A 83 -9.83 -0.76 7.42
N PHE A 84 -9.61 0.52 7.77
CA PHE A 84 -9.71 1.63 6.83
C PHE A 84 -8.77 1.45 5.63
N MET A 85 -7.49 1.18 5.86
CA MET A 85 -6.51 1.03 4.77
C MET A 85 -6.83 -0.15 3.86
N LYS A 86 -7.43 -1.22 4.38
CA LYS A 86 -7.89 -2.38 3.60
C LYS A 86 -9.01 -2.03 2.61
N HIS A 87 -9.75 -0.94 2.87
CA HIS A 87 -10.89 -0.48 2.07
C HIS A 87 -10.68 0.89 1.43
N ALA A 88 -9.53 1.54 1.64
CA ALA A 88 -9.23 2.87 1.13
C ALA A 88 -9.38 2.99 -0.40
N HIS A 89 -9.12 1.90 -1.14
CA HIS A 89 -9.25 1.81 -2.60
C HIS A 89 -10.67 2.11 -3.13
N LEU A 90 -11.73 1.81 -2.35
CA LEU A 90 -13.13 2.00 -2.75
C LEU A 90 -13.48 3.48 -2.98
N GLY A 91 -12.83 4.39 -2.25
CA GLY A 91 -13.07 5.84 -2.36
C GLY A 91 -12.20 6.55 -3.40
N VAL A 92 -11.39 5.82 -4.18
CA VAL A 92 -10.43 6.42 -5.11
C VAL A 92 -11.01 6.49 -6.53
N LEU A 93 -11.03 7.70 -7.09
CA LEU A 93 -11.38 7.92 -8.50
C LEU A 93 -10.37 7.22 -9.43
N LYS A 94 -10.90 6.47 -10.40
CA LYS A 94 -10.14 5.77 -11.44
C LYS A 94 -10.10 6.67 -12.67
N THR A 95 -9.02 7.44 -12.78
CA THR A 95 -8.88 8.50 -13.81
C THR A 95 -7.66 8.29 -14.69
N LYS A 96 -6.82 7.31 -14.36
CA LYS A 96 -5.59 7.02 -15.08
C LYS A 96 -5.64 5.57 -15.53
N SER A 97 -5.65 5.37 -16.84
CA SER A 97 -5.55 4.06 -17.45
C SER A 97 -4.67 4.19 -18.68
N ASP A 98 -3.50 3.56 -18.66
CA ASP A 98 -2.68 3.43 -19.86
C ASP A 98 -3.24 2.29 -20.73
N PRO A 99 -3.46 2.50 -22.04
CA PRO A 99 -4.13 1.49 -22.89
C PRO A 99 -3.43 0.12 -22.93
N GLN A 100 -2.09 0.09 -22.89
CA GLN A 100 -1.35 -1.17 -22.91
C GLN A 100 -1.49 -1.94 -21.59
N LEU A 101 -1.45 -1.20 -20.48
CA LEU A 101 -1.68 -1.78 -19.16
C LEU A 101 -3.14 -2.21 -18.99
N GLU A 102 -4.10 -1.49 -19.58
CA GLU A 102 -5.52 -1.84 -19.56
C GLU A 102 -5.81 -3.12 -20.33
N ALA A 103 -5.15 -3.32 -21.48
CA ALA A 103 -5.21 -4.57 -22.23
C ALA A 103 -4.67 -5.74 -21.40
N SER A 104 -3.51 -5.56 -20.76
CA SER A 104 -2.93 -6.57 -19.85
C SER A 104 -3.83 -6.87 -18.66
N PHE A 105 -4.36 -5.83 -18.00
CA PHE A 105 -5.32 -5.96 -16.91
C PHE A 105 -6.55 -6.78 -17.34
N SER A 106 -7.12 -6.47 -18.50
CA SER A 106 -8.34 -7.12 -18.99
C SER A 106 -8.10 -8.62 -19.24
N ARG A 107 -7.00 -8.98 -19.91
CA ARG A 107 -6.61 -10.38 -20.12
C ARG A 107 -6.44 -11.14 -18.82
N VAL A 108 -5.68 -10.57 -17.89
CA VAL A 108 -5.36 -11.22 -16.61
C VAL A 108 -6.59 -11.32 -15.70
N ASN A 109 -7.42 -10.28 -15.66
CA ASN A 109 -8.64 -10.26 -14.87
C ASN A 109 -9.63 -11.33 -15.35
N GLU A 110 -9.81 -11.46 -16.67
CA GLU A 110 -10.66 -12.48 -17.26
C GLU A 110 -10.12 -13.88 -16.95
N GLU A 111 -8.85 -14.14 -17.25
CA GLU A 111 -8.25 -15.48 -17.17
C GLU A 111 -8.13 -16.01 -15.74
N TYR A 112 -7.76 -15.15 -14.77
CA TYR A 112 -7.41 -15.60 -13.42
C TYR A 112 -8.39 -15.19 -12.32
N PHE A 113 -9.26 -14.21 -12.60
CA PHE A 113 -10.19 -13.66 -11.61
C PHE A 113 -11.64 -13.63 -12.12
N SER A 114 -11.94 -14.23 -13.27
CA SER A 114 -13.28 -14.29 -13.86
C SER A 114 -13.91 -12.91 -14.04
N GLY A 115 -13.10 -11.90 -14.37
CA GLY A 115 -13.55 -10.52 -14.56
C GLY A 115 -13.97 -9.78 -13.28
N MET A 116 -13.84 -10.40 -12.09
CA MET A 116 -14.41 -9.87 -10.85
C MET A 116 -13.59 -8.74 -10.19
N ILE A 117 -12.37 -8.45 -10.66
CA ILE A 117 -11.58 -7.36 -10.09
C ILE A 117 -11.98 -6.04 -10.74
N GLU A 118 -12.33 -5.04 -9.91
CA GLU A 118 -12.53 -3.68 -10.40
C GLU A 118 -11.21 -3.05 -10.88
N PRO A 119 -11.22 -2.33 -12.02
CA PRO A 119 -10.01 -1.74 -12.58
C PRO A 119 -9.35 -0.73 -11.62
N PRO A 120 -8.06 -0.91 -11.26
CA PRO A 120 -7.29 0.11 -10.56
C PRO A 120 -6.88 1.23 -11.53
N ASN A 121 -6.26 2.29 -11.01
CA ASN A 121 -5.50 3.21 -11.85
C ASN A 121 -4.27 2.46 -12.39
N LEU A 122 -4.04 2.52 -13.71
CA LEU A 122 -2.96 1.82 -14.38
C LEU A 122 -1.97 2.84 -14.95
N ILE A 123 -0.71 2.78 -14.51
CA ILE A 123 0.32 3.72 -14.94
C ILE A 123 1.67 3.05 -15.17
N TRP A 124 2.43 3.57 -16.12
CA TRP A 124 3.85 3.27 -16.25
C TRP A 124 4.68 3.99 -15.17
N GLY A 125 5.69 3.29 -14.69
CA GLY A 125 6.74 3.79 -13.81
C GLY A 125 7.99 4.19 -14.59
N LYS A 126 9.07 4.47 -13.86
CA LYS A 126 10.39 4.65 -14.47
C LYS A 126 10.90 3.30 -14.99
N HIS A 127 11.91 3.35 -15.86
CA HIS A 127 12.65 2.16 -16.27
C HIS A 127 13.47 1.63 -15.08
N ALA A 128 12.90 0.67 -14.33
CA ALA A 128 13.48 0.10 -13.13
C ALA A 128 13.47 -1.43 -13.20
N THR A 129 14.62 -2.07 -12.99
CA THR A 129 14.73 -3.53 -13.03
C THR A 129 14.48 -4.16 -11.67
N ARG A 130 14.83 -3.46 -10.58
CA ARG A 130 14.66 -3.96 -9.20
C ARG A 130 13.22 -4.02 -8.70
N THR A 131 12.33 -3.21 -9.26
CA THR A 131 10.92 -3.15 -8.86
C THR A 131 10.08 -3.03 -10.11
N LEU A 132 9.54 -4.17 -10.52
CA LEU A 132 8.87 -4.34 -11.79
C LEU A 132 7.37 -4.00 -11.72
N GLY A 133 6.76 -4.18 -10.54
CA GLY A 133 5.37 -3.85 -10.27
C GLY A 133 5.20 -3.36 -8.84
N THR A 134 4.19 -2.52 -8.61
CA THR A 134 3.70 -2.17 -7.27
C THR A 134 2.22 -1.85 -7.30
N TYR A 135 1.48 -2.38 -6.33
CA TYR A 135 0.11 -1.96 -6.02
C TYR A 135 0.05 -1.07 -4.77
N ASP A 136 -0.54 0.12 -4.91
CA ASP A 136 -0.77 1.07 -3.83
C ASP A 136 -2.26 1.11 -3.44
N TYR A 137 -2.58 0.58 -2.25
CA TYR A 137 -3.96 0.54 -1.72
C TYR A 137 -4.58 1.91 -1.49
N GLY A 138 -3.77 2.93 -1.17
CA GLY A 138 -4.27 4.27 -0.83
C GLY A 138 -4.63 5.09 -2.07
N THR A 139 -4.10 4.72 -3.23
CA THR A 139 -4.39 5.36 -4.52
C THR A 139 -5.02 4.39 -5.52
N ASP A 140 -5.33 3.17 -5.10
CA ASP A 140 -5.77 2.05 -5.93
C ASP A 140 -5.05 2.06 -7.28
N THR A 141 -3.72 2.06 -7.25
CA THR A 141 -2.88 2.24 -8.43
C THR A 141 -1.93 1.07 -8.59
N ILE A 142 -1.97 0.41 -9.74
CA ILE A 142 -0.90 -0.48 -10.19
C ILE A 142 0.07 0.37 -11.01
N ARG A 143 1.34 0.35 -10.60
CA ARG A 143 2.44 0.91 -11.36
C ARG A 143 3.32 -0.22 -11.86
N ILE A 144 3.54 -0.27 -13.16
CA ILE A 144 4.43 -1.24 -13.79
C ILE A 144 5.68 -0.54 -14.32
N SER A 145 6.86 -1.14 -14.17
CA SER A 145 8.11 -0.62 -14.69
C SER A 145 8.12 -0.58 -16.21
N ALA A 146 8.59 0.53 -16.78
CA ALA A 146 8.76 0.67 -18.23
C ALA A 146 9.85 -0.27 -18.82
N ALA A 147 10.57 -1.02 -17.97
CA ALA A 147 11.51 -2.05 -18.42
C ALA A 147 10.80 -3.33 -18.94
N LEU A 148 9.50 -3.48 -18.68
CA LEU A 148 8.70 -4.61 -19.15
C LEU A 148 8.13 -4.31 -20.52
N GLN A 149 8.81 -4.78 -21.56
CA GLN A 149 8.38 -4.63 -22.96
C GLN A 149 7.78 -5.91 -23.56
N ASP A 150 8.03 -7.07 -22.92
CA ASP A 150 7.45 -8.35 -23.30
C ASP A 150 6.04 -8.49 -22.70
N GLU A 151 5.07 -8.88 -23.54
CA GLU A 151 3.66 -8.94 -23.15
C GLU A 151 3.38 -10.03 -22.09
N GLU A 152 4.05 -11.18 -22.17
CA GLU A 152 3.88 -12.28 -21.22
C GLU A 152 4.43 -11.89 -19.84
N LEU A 153 5.58 -11.23 -19.80
CA LEU A 153 6.15 -10.68 -18.57
C LEU A 153 5.30 -9.56 -17.99
N LEU A 154 4.71 -8.73 -18.85
CA LEU A 154 3.77 -7.69 -18.43
C LEU A 154 2.56 -8.32 -17.74
N ASP A 155 1.93 -9.32 -18.35
CA ASP A 155 0.78 -10.03 -17.81
C ASP A 155 1.13 -10.76 -16.50
N TYR A 156 2.33 -11.34 -16.40
CA TYR A 156 2.79 -11.98 -15.17
C TYR A 156 2.93 -10.99 -14.01
N VAL A 157 3.55 -9.84 -14.25
CA VAL A 157 3.70 -8.80 -13.22
C VAL A 157 2.36 -8.16 -12.89
N MET A 158 1.49 -7.94 -13.88
CA MET A 158 0.11 -7.48 -13.65
C MET A 158 -0.66 -8.46 -12.75
N TYR A 159 -0.56 -9.77 -13.01
CA TYR A 159 -1.17 -10.80 -12.19
C TYR A 159 -0.68 -10.76 -10.74
N HIS A 160 0.63 -10.60 -10.53
CA HIS A 160 1.20 -10.42 -9.20
C HIS A 160 0.59 -9.21 -8.45
N GLU A 161 0.48 -8.07 -9.12
CA GLU A 161 -0.09 -6.86 -8.52
C GLU A 161 -1.60 -6.98 -8.26
N LEU A 162 -2.34 -7.67 -9.13
CA LEU A 162 -3.76 -7.97 -8.91
C LEU A 162 -3.99 -8.95 -7.75
N LEU A 163 -3.07 -9.91 -7.53
CA LEU A 163 -3.13 -10.75 -6.34
C LEU A 163 -2.99 -9.95 -5.04
N HIS A 164 -2.18 -8.89 -5.03
CA HIS A 164 -2.13 -7.96 -3.89
C HIS A 164 -3.49 -7.30 -3.68
N LYS A 165 -4.10 -6.76 -4.75
CA LYS A 165 -5.44 -6.15 -4.67
C LYS A 165 -6.50 -7.12 -4.17
N HIS A 166 -6.52 -8.34 -4.70
CA HIS A 166 -7.53 -9.35 -4.42
C HIS A 166 -7.40 -9.95 -3.02
N LEU A 167 -6.21 -10.45 -2.66
CA LEU A 167 -6.00 -11.17 -1.39
C LEU A 167 -5.83 -10.21 -0.21
N LYS A 168 -5.34 -8.99 -0.48
CA LYS A 168 -4.97 -7.98 0.51
C LYS A 168 -3.92 -8.51 1.50
N PHE A 169 -3.36 -7.62 2.33
CA PHE A 169 -2.39 -8.00 3.34
C PHE A 169 -3.05 -8.53 4.62
N LYS A 170 -2.35 -9.40 5.34
CA LYS A 170 -2.71 -9.80 6.70
C LYS A 170 -1.85 -9.05 7.72
N HIS A 171 -2.50 -8.56 8.78
CA HIS A 171 -1.84 -7.97 9.94
C HIS A 171 -1.61 -9.00 11.05
N GLY A 172 -0.46 -8.89 11.71
CA GLY A 172 0.00 -9.69 12.84
C GLY A 172 1.25 -9.03 13.42
N LYS A 173 2.23 -9.80 13.94
CA LYS A 173 3.53 -9.24 14.41
C LYS A 173 4.29 -8.45 13.32
N SER A 174 4.04 -8.74 12.05
CA SER A 174 4.48 -7.97 10.88
C SER A 174 3.42 -8.03 9.79
N THR A 175 3.42 -7.06 8.88
CA THR A 175 2.54 -7.07 7.71
C THR A 175 3.03 -8.10 6.70
N ARG A 176 2.18 -9.06 6.34
CA ARG A 176 2.51 -10.11 5.37
C ARG A 176 1.65 -9.94 4.11
N TYR A 177 2.32 -9.65 3.00
CA TYR A 177 1.70 -9.51 1.67
C TYR A 177 1.69 -10.87 0.93
N HIS A 178 2.80 -11.60 0.95
CA HIS A 178 2.92 -12.90 0.28
C HIS A 178 2.63 -14.07 1.23
N THR A 179 1.35 -14.30 1.52
CA THR A 179 0.90 -15.45 2.32
C THR A 179 1.06 -16.77 1.56
N LYS A 180 0.84 -17.93 2.22
CA LYS A 180 0.83 -19.24 1.55
C LYS A 180 -0.18 -19.25 0.38
N GLN A 181 -1.37 -18.69 0.61
CA GLN A 181 -2.40 -18.55 -0.42
C GLN A 181 -1.92 -17.71 -1.60
N PHE A 182 -1.25 -16.58 -1.33
CA PHE A 182 -0.65 -15.74 -2.38
C PHE A 182 0.31 -16.54 -3.24
N ARG A 183 1.28 -17.22 -2.62
CA ARG A 183 2.30 -18.01 -3.34
C ARG A 183 1.70 -19.18 -4.11
N THR A 184 0.64 -19.80 -3.59
CA THR A 184 -0.08 -20.86 -4.31
C THR A 184 -0.76 -20.30 -5.55
N LYS A 185 -1.43 -19.15 -5.43
CA LYS A 185 -2.10 -18.47 -6.56
C LYS A 185 -1.10 -17.95 -7.59
N GLU A 186 0.01 -17.36 -7.16
CA GLU A 186 1.07 -16.86 -8.04
C GLU A 186 1.61 -17.95 -8.97
N LYS A 187 1.78 -19.17 -8.46
CA LYS A 187 2.20 -20.35 -9.24
C LYS A 187 1.17 -20.83 -10.27
N GLN A 188 -0.07 -20.37 -10.21
CA GLN A 188 -1.12 -20.74 -11.17
C GLN A 188 -1.01 -19.97 -12.49
N PHE A 189 -0.18 -18.92 -12.54
CA PHE A 189 0.04 -18.20 -13.78
C PHE A 189 0.67 -19.12 -14.84
N LYS A 190 0.16 -19.06 -16.08
CA LYS A 190 0.71 -19.83 -17.19
C LYS A 190 2.19 -19.50 -17.37
N ASN A 191 3.04 -20.51 -17.50
CA ASN A 191 4.49 -20.30 -17.65
C ASN A 191 5.16 -19.49 -16.52
N ALA A 192 4.60 -19.48 -15.29
CA ALA A 192 5.17 -18.74 -14.16
C ALA A 192 6.69 -18.95 -13.97
N LEU A 193 7.15 -20.20 -14.07
CA LEU A 193 8.58 -20.53 -13.94
C LEU A 193 9.45 -19.87 -15.03
N ALA A 194 8.99 -19.88 -16.28
CA ALA A 194 9.72 -19.26 -17.39
C ALA A 194 9.74 -17.73 -17.23
N CYS A 195 8.62 -17.13 -16.80
CA CYS A 195 8.55 -15.70 -16.50
C CYS A 195 9.52 -15.32 -15.38
N GLU A 196 9.54 -16.05 -14.25
CA GLU A 196 10.49 -15.81 -13.16
C GLU A 196 11.95 -15.88 -13.62
N GLN A 197 12.28 -16.84 -14.49
CA GLN A 197 13.63 -16.97 -15.05
C GLN A 197 13.99 -15.80 -15.96
N LYS A 198 13.08 -15.37 -16.84
CA LYS A 198 13.26 -14.18 -17.68
C LYS A 198 13.44 -12.91 -16.82
N LEU A 199 12.63 -12.72 -15.79
CA LEU A 199 12.74 -11.57 -14.88
C LEU A 199 14.08 -11.52 -14.13
N LYS A 200 14.60 -12.66 -13.69
CA LYS A 200 15.93 -12.75 -13.06
C LYS A 200 17.07 -12.33 -13.98
N ARG A 201 16.91 -12.40 -15.31
CA ARG A 201 17.92 -11.95 -16.28
C ARG A 201 17.85 -10.44 -16.55
N LEU A 202 16.73 -9.80 -16.22
CA LEU A 202 16.53 -8.36 -16.35
C LEU A 202 17.05 -7.58 -15.13
N CYS A 203 17.20 -8.24 -13.99
CA CYS A 203 17.64 -7.67 -12.70
C CYS A 203 19.13 -7.89 -12.46
#